data_AF-A0A2K3JFI3-F1
#
_entry.id   AF-A0A2K3JFI3-F1
#
_cell.length_a   1.000
_cell.length_b   1.000
_cell.length_c   1.000
_cell.angle_alpha   90.00
_cell.angle_beta   90.00
_cell.angle_gamma   90.00
#
_symmetry.space_group_name_H-M   'P 1'
#
loop_
_entity.id
_entity.type
_entity.pdbx_description
1 polymer ?
#
loop_
_entity_poly.entity_id
_entity_poly.type
_entity_poly.pdbx_seq_one_letter_code
_entity_poly.pdbx_strand_id
1 'polypeptide(L)'
;MNIDRRRRCCAALTVFMILFMAGSPALGIASADFPSDLNVGPFVNKVIYKMIGEQSLALQSGEIDFMTNYVKPQEFLTLDEDPDISIISALRNGYGQITINCAKYPLNVSAFRRSFAFAFDKTRVTTEIRGGFSQEHDSMVPYTNSWCIEDELPYHYYTAQVEIGNQILNDTGFTIDPASGYRLAPNGSLFSVVVEFPSSSMEIAGGCCQIAVDALQALHINAETRAGGLQEIVSRLTYHGDYDMV
;
A
#
# COMPACT_ATOMS: atom_id res chain seq x y z
N MET A 1 50.85 23.09 -22.96
CA MET A 1 49.45 23.24 -22.50
C MET A 1 49.42 23.06 -20.99
N ASN A 2 49.55 24.16 -20.24
CA ASN A 2 49.62 24.14 -18.77
C ASN A 2 48.22 23.92 -18.21
N ILE A 3 47.95 22.70 -17.73
CA ILE A 3 46.73 22.42 -16.96
C ILE A 3 46.77 23.29 -15.70
N ASP A 4 45.81 24.21 -15.61
CA ASP A 4 45.65 25.18 -14.55
C ASP A 4 45.75 24.54 -13.16
N ARG A 5 46.57 25.14 -12.28
CA ARG A 5 46.85 24.67 -10.92
C ARG A 5 45.57 24.43 -10.12
N ARG A 6 44.50 25.21 -10.40
CA ARG A 6 43.17 25.03 -9.82
C ARG A 6 42.51 23.71 -10.23
N ARG A 7 42.64 23.29 -11.49
CA ARG A 7 42.09 22.01 -11.98
C ARG A 7 42.81 20.80 -11.38
N ARG A 8 44.11 20.91 -11.11
CA ARG A 8 44.88 19.87 -10.41
C ARG A 8 44.47 19.74 -8.94
N CYS A 9 44.25 20.86 -8.26
CA CYS A 9 43.74 20.86 -6.88
C CYS A 9 42.32 20.29 -6.79
N CYS A 10 41.42 20.66 -7.71
CA CYS A 10 40.07 20.09 -7.74
C CYS A 10 40.10 18.58 -8.04
N ALA A 11 40.87 18.12 -9.02
CA ALA A 11 40.98 16.70 -9.33
C ALA A 11 41.56 15.89 -8.15
N ALA A 12 42.56 16.44 -7.45
CA ALA A 12 43.13 15.80 -6.26
C ALA A 12 42.10 15.70 -5.11
N LEU A 13 41.31 16.74 -4.88
CA LEU A 13 40.23 16.74 -3.89
C LEU A 13 39.13 15.72 -4.24
N THR A 14 38.75 15.62 -5.52
CA THR A 14 37.75 14.65 -5.97
C THR A 14 38.24 13.21 -5.80
N VAL A 15 39.49 12.92 -6.16
CA VAL A 15 40.10 11.59 -5.95
C VAL A 15 40.21 11.27 -4.46
N PHE A 16 40.56 12.26 -3.63
CA PHE A 16 40.64 12.07 -2.17
C PHE A 16 39.26 11.81 -1.55
N MET A 17 38.20 12.50 -1.99
CA MET A 17 36.82 12.23 -1.57
C MET A 17 36.35 10.83 -1.97
N ILE A 18 36.66 10.39 -3.20
CA ILE A 18 36.32 9.05 -3.68
C ILE A 18 37.04 7.97 -2.87
N LEU A 19 38.32 8.17 -2.56
CA LEU A 19 39.08 7.26 -1.71
C LEU A 19 38.60 7.26 -0.25
N PHE A 20 38.14 8.40 0.27
CA PHE A 20 37.59 8.51 1.62
C PHE A 20 36.21 7.84 1.73
N MET A 21 35.37 7.94 0.69
CA MET A 21 34.11 7.20 0.59
C MET A 21 34.34 5.69 0.44
N ALA A 22 35.34 5.27 -0.33
CA ALA A 22 35.70 3.86 -0.50
C ALA A 22 36.34 3.23 0.75
N GLY A 23 36.94 4.06 1.63
CA GLY A 23 37.63 3.61 2.84
C GLY A 23 36.84 3.82 4.15
N SER A 24 35.61 4.34 4.09
CA SER A 24 34.81 4.57 5.30
C SER A 24 34.18 3.24 5.76
N PRO A 25 34.59 2.67 6.91
CA PRO A 25 34.00 1.44 7.44
C PRO A 25 32.55 1.62 7.88
N ALA A 26 32.01 2.84 7.87
CA ALA A 26 30.61 3.15 8.15
C ALA A 26 29.61 2.56 7.12
N LEU A 27 30.10 2.09 5.96
CA LEU A 27 29.29 1.38 4.95
C LEU A 27 29.64 -0.12 4.85
N GLY A 28 30.59 -0.58 5.68
CA GLY A 28 31.08 -1.95 5.69
C GLY A 28 30.37 -2.77 6.74
N ILE A 29 29.36 -3.51 6.29
CA ILE A 29 28.78 -4.68 6.98
C ILE A 29 28.09 -4.28 8.29
N ALA A 30 26.78 -4.05 8.22
CA ALA A 30 25.93 -4.50 9.31
C ALA A 30 26.18 -6.01 9.43
N SER A 31 27.08 -6.42 10.32
CA SER A 31 27.19 -7.82 10.68
C SER A 31 25.91 -8.10 11.43
N ALA A 32 24.89 -8.58 10.71
CA ALA A 32 23.86 -9.33 11.37
C ALA A 32 24.62 -10.42 12.14
N ASP A 33 24.55 -10.38 13.47
CA ASP A 33 25.08 -11.45 14.31
C ASP A 33 24.31 -12.70 13.89
N PHE A 34 24.94 -13.50 13.05
CA PHE A 34 24.41 -14.76 12.62
C PHE A 34 24.71 -15.77 13.72
N PRO A 35 23.69 -16.39 14.33
CA PRO A 35 23.90 -17.45 15.28
C PRO A 35 24.81 -18.54 14.69
N SER A 36 25.83 -18.98 15.44
CA SER A 36 26.82 -19.97 15.00
C SER A 36 26.21 -21.35 14.68
N ASP A 37 24.93 -21.53 14.99
CA ASP A 37 24.10 -22.72 14.83
C ASP A 37 23.18 -22.65 13.60
N LEU A 38 23.48 -21.81 12.60
CA LEU A 38 22.85 -21.82 11.27
C LEU A 38 22.82 -23.20 10.56
N ASN A 39 23.59 -24.18 11.06
CA ASN A 39 23.61 -25.57 10.61
C ASN A 39 22.73 -26.53 11.44
N VAL A 40 21.88 -26.02 12.33
CA VAL A 40 20.77 -26.81 12.86
C VAL A 40 19.71 -26.79 11.77
N GLY A 41 19.67 -27.86 10.97
CA GLY A 41 18.63 -28.05 9.95
C GLY A 41 17.25 -27.87 10.57
N PRO A 42 16.20 -27.67 9.74
CA PRO A 42 14.86 -27.47 10.27
C PRO A 42 14.53 -28.57 11.28
N PHE A 43 14.07 -28.21 12.47
CA PHE A 43 13.70 -29.13 13.55
C PHE A 43 12.51 -30.05 13.19
N VAL A 44 12.16 -30.14 11.91
CA VAL A 44 11.07 -30.92 11.32
C VAL A 44 11.60 -31.79 10.19
N ASN A 45 11.14 -33.04 10.10
CA ASN A 45 11.57 -33.97 9.06
C ASN A 45 10.89 -33.74 7.71
N LYS A 46 9.69 -33.14 7.68
CA LYS A 46 8.86 -32.95 6.49
C LYS A 46 7.90 -31.79 6.66
N VAL A 47 7.69 -31.03 5.58
CA VAL A 47 6.61 -30.02 5.46
C VAL A 47 5.69 -30.47 4.32
N ILE A 48 4.37 -30.45 4.55
CA ILE A 48 3.36 -30.82 3.55
C ILE A 48 2.45 -29.62 3.31
N TYR A 49 2.45 -29.10 2.08
CA TYR A 49 1.50 -28.07 1.67
C TYR A 49 0.21 -28.72 1.18
N LYS A 50 -0.88 -28.51 1.91
CA LYS A 50 -2.22 -28.99 1.55
C LYS A 50 -3.05 -27.84 0.98
N MET A 51 -3.79 -28.11 -0.10
CA MET A 51 -4.76 -27.16 -0.65
C MET A 51 -6.11 -27.39 0.05
N ILE A 52 -6.47 -26.50 0.97
CA ILE A 52 -7.69 -26.58 1.79
C ILE A 52 -8.43 -25.25 1.66
N GLY A 53 -9.77 -25.31 1.49
CA GLY A 53 -10.62 -24.12 1.45
C GLY A 53 -10.81 -23.50 2.84
N GLU A 54 -11.28 -24.30 3.80
CA GLU A 54 -11.56 -23.87 5.18
C GLU A 54 -10.38 -24.17 6.11
N GLN A 55 -9.34 -23.35 6.06
CA GLN A 55 -8.11 -23.59 6.83
C GLN A 55 -8.32 -23.49 8.34
N SER A 56 -9.19 -22.59 8.82
CA SER A 56 -9.43 -22.39 10.25
C SER A 56 -10.07 -23.63 10.90
N LEU A 57 -11.03 -24.28 10.24
CA LEU A 57 -11.60 -25.55 10.69
C LEU A 57 -10.58 -26.71 10.62
N ALA A 58 -9.73 -26.71 9.60
CA ALA A 58 -8.65 -27.70 9.49
C ALA A 58 -7.62 -27.54 10.62
N LEU A 59 -7.35 -26.31 11.07
CA LEU A 59 -6.48 -26.03 12.20
C LEU A 59 -7.12 -26.52 13.51
N GLN A 60 -8.37 -26.15 13.78
CA GLN A 60 -9.10 -26.57 14.99
C GLN A 60 -9.28 -28.09 15.09
N SER A 61 -9.40 -28.79 13.96
CA SER A 61 -9.50 -30.26 13.93
C SER A 61 -8.13 -30.97 13.99
N GLY A 62 -7.03 -30.24 13.93
CA GLY A 62 -5.67 -30.80 13.87
C GLY A 62 -5.33 -31.46 12.53
N GLU A 63 -6.08 -31.19 11.45
CA GLU A 63 -5.73 -31.64 10.10
C GLU A 63 -4.47 -30.93 9.57
N ILE A 64 -4.26 -29.68 9.98
CA ILE A 64 -3.05 -28.89 9.72
C ILE A 64 -2.49 -28.35 11.03
N ASP A 65 -1.16 -28.23 11.08
CA ASP A 65 -0.44 -27.68 12.23
C ASP A 65 -0.19 -26.16 12.10
N PHE A 66 -0.31 -25.62 10.88
CA PHE A 66 0.04 -24.23 10.57
C PHE A 66 -0.79 -23.68 9.42
N MET A 67 -1.33 -22.47 9.60
CA MET A 67 -1.95 -21.70 8.52
C MET A 67 -0.95 -20.71 7.92
N THR A 68 -0.81 -20.74 6.59
CA THR A 68 0.05 -19.79 5.85
C THR A 68 -0.65 -18.48 5.51
N ASN A 69 -1.97 -18.43 5.65
CA ASN A 69 -2.78 -17.26 5.36
C ASN A 69 -3.06 -16.43 6.62
N TYR A 70 -3.52 -15.21 6.42
CA TYR A 70 -3.96 -14.33 7.51
C TYR A 70 -5.24 -14.87 8.14
N VAL A 71 -5.31 -14.81 9.46
CA VAL A 71 -6.56 -15.01 10.20
C VAL A 71 -7.53 -13.88 9.81
N LYS A 72 -8.74 -14.25 9.38
CA LYS A 72 -9.76 -13.25 9.09
C LYS A 72 -10.28 -12.66 10.40
N PRO A 73 -10.60 -11.36 10.46
CA PRO A 73 -11.10 -10.74 11.69
C PRO A 73 -12.29 -11.47 12.32
N GLN A 74 -13.19 -12.03 11.50
CA GLN A 74 -14.38 -12.76 11.95
C GLN A 74 -14.06 -14.10 12.61
N GLU A 75 -12.90 -14.69 12.30
CA GLU A 75 -12.46 -15.99 12.80
C GLU A 75 -11.52 -15.85 14.01
N PHE A 76 -11.02 -14.64 14.28
CA PHE A 76 -10.01 -14.38 15.31
C PHE A 76 -10.44 -14.86 16.69
N LEU A 77 -11.59 -14.41 17.21
CA LEU A 77 -12.04 -14.76 18.56
C LEU A 77 -12.18 -16.27 18.74
N THR A 78 -12.72 -16.96 17.73
CA THR A 78 -12.91 -18.42 17.77
C THR A 78 -11.59 -19.17 17.82
N LEU A 79 -10.54 -18.67 17.16
CA LEU A 79 -9.22 -19.28 17.18
C LEU A 79 -8.41 -18.89 18.43
N ASP A 80 -8.61 -17.69 18.96
CA ASP A 80 -7.92 -17.17 20.15
C ASP A 80 -8.43 -17.82 21.46
N GLU A 81 -9.71 -18.22 21.48
CA GLU A 81 -10.31 -18.95 22.61
C GLU A 81 -9.88 -20.43 22.68
N ASP A 82 -9.29 -20.98 21.62
CA ASP A 82 -8.83 -22.36 21.58
C ASP A 82 -7.45 -22.48 22.27
N PRO A 83 -7.34 -23.22 23.40
CA PRO A 83 -6.09 -23.29 24.16
C PRO A 83 -4.96 -24.02 23.44
N ASP A 84 -5.27 -24.78 22.38
CA ASP A 84 -4.28 -25.53 21.59
C ASP A 84 -3.78 -24.74 20.37
N ILE A 85 -4.35 -23.55 20.10
CA ILE A 85 -3.98 -22.69 18.98
C ILE A 85 -3.23 -21.46 19.49
N SER A 86 -2.15 -21.11 18.80
CA SER A 86 -1.42 -19.87 19.04
C SER A 86 -1.49 -18.96 17.82
N ILE A 87 -1.79 -17.69 18.07
CA ILE A 87 -1.87 -16.65 17.03
C ILE A 87 -0.69 -15.70 17.20
N ILE A 88 0.06 -15.47 16.12
CA ILE A 88 1.14 -14.49 16.07
C ILE A 88 0.64 -13.26 15.33
N SER A 89 0.76 -12.09 15.97
CA SER A 89 0.49 -10.79 15.34
C SER A 89 1.80 -10.07 15.08
N ALA A 90 1.99 -9.64 13.83
CA ALA A 90 3.14 -8.86 13.41
C ALA A 90 2.77 -7.95 12.24
N LEU A 91 3.43 -6.79 12.17
CA LEU A 91 3.32 -5.93 11.01
C LEU A 91 4.03 -6.56 9.81
N ARG A 92 3.39 -6.52 8.66
CA ARG A 92 3.96 -7.01 7.41
C ARG A 92 4.99 -6.01 6.87
N ASN A 93 6.06 -6.51 6.26
CA ASN A 93 6.92 -5.71 5.40
C ASN A 93 6.23 -5.42 4.05
N GLY A 94 5.14 -4.65 4.10
CA GLY A 94 4.33 -4.24 2.96
C GLY A 94 2.95 -3.78 3.41
N TYR A 95 2.24 -3.03 2.56
CA TYR A 95 0.92 -2.46 2.86
C TYR A 95 -0.06 -2.67 1.71
N GLY A 96 -1.36 -2.53 1.98
CA GLY A 96 -2.37 -2.40 0.92
C GLY A 96 -2.29 -1.00 0.32
N GLN A 97 -2.54 -0.86 -0.99
CA GLN A 97 -2.53 0.43 -1.67
C GLN A 97 -3.64 0.48 -2.71
N ILE A 98 -4.02 1.70 -3.08
CA ILE A 98 -4.81 1.98 -4.28
C ILE A 98 -3.88 2.71 -5.26
N THR A 99 -3.75 2.12 -6.44
CA THR A 99 -2.92 2.62 -7.53
C THR A 99 -3.77 3.48 -8.44
N ILE A 100 -3.34 4.72 -8.69
CA ILE A 100 -4.04 5.66 -9.57
C ILE A 100 -3.28 5.78 -10.89
N ASN A 101 -3.97 5.62 -12.02
CA ASN A 101 -3.36 5.79 -13.34
C ASN A 101 -3.02 7.26 -13.64
N CYS A 102 -1.79 7.65 -13.30
CA CYS A 102 -1.30 9.01 -13.50
C CYS A 102 -1.02 9.37 -14.96
N ALA A 103 -1.19 8.46 -15.92
CA ALA A 103 -1.13 8.77 -17.35
C ALA A 103 -2.50 9.14 -17.94
N LYS A 104 -3.60 8.83 -17.23
CA LYS A 104 -4.97 9.07 -17.69
C LYS A 104 -5.49 10.41 -17.17
N TYR A 105 -6.05 11.24 -18.06
CA TYR A 105 -6.71 12.47 -17.65
C TYR A 105 -8.17 12.17 -17.21
N PRO A 106 -8.68 12.77 -16.11
CA PRO A 106 -8.05 13.78 -15.24
C PRO A 106 -7.27 13.24 -14.04
N LEU A 107 -7.07 11.94 -13.91
CA LEU A 107 -6.38 11.29 -12.78
C LEU A 107 -4.89 11.71 -12.66
N ASN A 108 -4.31 12.13 -13.78
CA ASN A 108 -2.97 12.72 -13.87
C ASN A 108 -2.86 14.10 -13.19
N VAL A 109 -3.96 14.80 -12.93
CA VAL A 109 -3.97 16.09 -12.23
C VAL A 109 -3.67 15.87 -10.75
N SER A 110 -2.65 16.54 -10.21
CA SER A 110 -2.26 16.38 -8.80
C SER A 110 -3.36 16.75 -7.81
N ALA A 111 -4.22 17.71 -8.19
CA ALA A 111 -5.37 18.11 -7.40
C ALA A 111 -6.33 16.94 -7.16
N PHE A 112 -6.65 16.18 -8.21
CA PHE A 112 -7.48 14.97 -8.10
C PHE A 112 -6.91 13.99 -7.06
N ARG A 113 -5.62 13.65 -7.19
CA ARG A 113 -4.98 12.66 -6.29
C ARG A 113 -4.89 13.14 -4.85
N ARG A 114 -4.59 14.43 -4.64
CA ARG A 114 -4.53 15.03 -3.30
C ARG A 114 -5.91 15.09 -2.65
N SER A 115 -6.94 15.46 -3.42
CA SER A 115 -8.31 15.48 -2.92
C SER A 115 -8.77 14.08 -2.52
N PHE A 116 -8.47 13.07 -3.34
CA PHE A 116 -8.75 11.68 -2.99
C PHE A 116 -8.01 11.25 -1.72
N ALA A 117 -6.72 11.57 -1.58
CA ALA A 117 -5.95 11.25 -0.38
C ALA A 117 -6.55 11.84 0.90
N PHE A 118 -7.06 13.07 0.86
CA PHE A 118 -7.77 13.68 2.00
C PHE A 118 -9.15 13.05 2.25
N ALA A 119 -9.87 12.61 1.23
CA ALA A 119 -11.21 12.05 1.39
C ALA A 119 -11.22 10.56 1.79
N PHE A 120 -10.18 9.81 1.46
CA PHE A 120 -10.11 8.37 1.73
C PHE A 120 -9.89 8.10 3.22
N ASP A 121 -10.80 7.33 3.82
CA ASP A 121 -10.79 7.05 5.26
C ASP A 121 -10.07 5.74 5.58
N LYS A 122 -8.80 5.83 5.96
CA LYS A 122 -7.98 4.67 6.34
C LYS A 122 -8.41 4.09 7.68
N THR A 123 -8.92 4.92 8.59
CA THR A 123 -9.45 4.45 9.86
C THR A 123 -10.73 3.63 9.66
N ARG A 124 -11.61 3.99 8.73
CA ARG A 124 -12.73 3.13 8.31
C ARG A 124 -12.25 1.82 7.72
N VAL A 125 -11.18 1.81 6.91
CA VAL A 125 -10.58 0.54 6.45
C VAL A 125 -10.12 -0.31 7.63
N THR A 126 -9.38 0.28 8.58
CA THR A 126 -8.88 -0.44 9.75
C THR A 126 -10.03 -1.01 10.60
N THR A 127 -11.07 -0.21 10.84
CA THR A 127 -12.15 -0.60 11.76
C THR A 127 -13.20 -1.49 11.10
N GLU A 128 -13.72 -1.11 9.94
CA GLU A 128 -14.85 -1.79 9.28
C GLU A 128 -14.39 -3.03 8.48
N ILE A 129 -13.24 -2.95 7.79
CA ILE A 129 -12.78 -4.03 6.89
C ILE A 129 -11.78 -4.95 7.58
N ARG A 130 -10.87 -4.38 8.38
CA ARG A 130 -9.79 -5.13 9.03
C ARG A 130 -10.08 -5.49 10.49
N GLY A 131 -11.22 -5.08 11.05
CA GLY A 131 -11.61 -5.40 12.42
C GLY A 131 -10.60 -4.96 13.48
N GLY A 132 -9.85 -3.89 13.22
CA GLY A 132 -8.78 -3.38 14.07
C GLY A 132 -7.41 -4.06 13.90
N PHE A 133 -7.29 -5.09 13.04
CA PHE A 133 -6.04 -5.84 12.83
C PHE A 133 -5.16 -5.24 11.72
N SER A 134 -5.21 -3.92 11.54
CA SER A 134 -4.30 -3.19 10.64
C SER A 134 -3.87 -1.88 11.24
N GLN A 135 -2.80 -1.32 10.70
CA GLN A 135 -2.30 0.00 11.05
C GLN A 135 -2.46 0.91 9.83
N GLU A 136 -2.98 2.12 10.06
CA GLU A 136 -2.97 3.19 9.06
C GLU A 136 -1.53 3.57 8.68
N HIS A 137 -1.34 3.97 7.43
CA HIS A 137 -0.01 4.16 6.86
C HIS A 137 -0.04 5.15 5.70
N ASP A 138 0.80 6.18 5.74
CA ASP A 138 0.98 7.22 4.72
C ASP A 138 2.35 7.16 4.03
N SER A 139 3.36 6.57 4.68
CA SER A 139 4.69 6.42 4.13
C SER A 139 4.69 5.50 2.91
N MET A 140 5.60 5.77 1.98
CA MET A 140 5.85 4.91 0.82
C MET A 140 6.76 3.73 1.17
N VAL A 141 7.23 3.64 2.41
CA VAL A 141 8.13 2.60 2.90
C VAL A 141 7.42 1.89 4.06
N PRO A 142 7.28 0.55 4.01
CA PRO A 142 6.53 -0.19 5.03
C PRO A 142 7.02 0.09 6.45
N TYR A 143 6.11 0.11 7.42
CA TYR A 143 6.41 0.47 8.81
C TYR A 143 7.54 -0.35 9.46
N THR A 144 7.69 -1.62 9.11
CA THR A 144 8.76 -2.49 9.65
C THR A 144 10.14 -2.22 9.05
N ASN A 145 10.24 -1.36 8.04
CA ASN A 145 11.49 -1.00 7.40
C ASN A 145 12.13 0.21 8.11
N SER A 146 13.44 0.16 8.34
CA SER A 146 14.18 1.22 9.05
C SER A 146 14.29 2.55 8.30
N TRP A 147 13.90 2.59 7.03
CA TRP A 147 13.75 3.83 6.26
C TRP A 147 12.32 4.36 6.22
N CYS A 148 11.39 3.72 6.94
CA CYS A 148 10.06 4.25 7.12
C CYS A 148 10.14 5.58 7.86
N ILE A 149 9.38 6.56 7.38
CA ILE A 149 9.30 7.89 7.99
C ILE A 149 7.90 8.17 8.57
N GLU A 150 7.10 7.14 8.82
CA GLU A 150 5.69 7.28 9.21
C GLU A 150 5.54 8.20 10.42
N ASP A 151 6.34 7.97 11.46
CA ASP A 151 6.24 8.70 12.73
C ASP A 151 6.84 10.12 12.64
N GLU A 152 7.61 10.42 11.58
CA GLU A 152 8.18 11.74 11.30
C GLU A 152 7.32 12.58 10.34
N LEU A 153 6.23 12.03 9.80
CA LEU A 153 5.34 12.80 8.93
C LEU A 153 4.68 13.94 9.73
N PRO A 154 4.66 15.17 9.18
CA PRO A 154 4.10 16.33 9.89
C PRO A 154 2.58 16.27 10.04
N TYR A 155 1.92 15.42 9.26
CA TYR A 155 0.48 15.20 9.26
C TYR A 155 0.16 13.88 8.58
N HIS A 156 -1.03 13.37 8.83
CA HIS A 156 -1.53 12.12 8.27
C HIS A 156 -2.88 12.30 7.56
N TYR A 157 -3.17 11.37 6.66
CA TYR A 157 -4.44 11.25 5.93
C TYR A 157 -5.29 10.08 6.46
N TYR A 158 -5.23 9.81 7.77
CA TYR A 158 -5.86 8.63 8.35
C TYR A 158 -7.39 8.68 8.33
N THR A 159 -7.94 9.85 8.66
CA THR A 159 -9.39 10.08 8.69
C THR A 159 -9.85 10.92 7.50
N ALA A 160 -11.11 10.74 7.11
CA ALA A 160 -11.71 11.53 6.04
C ALA A 160 -11.75 13.03 6.38
N GLN A 161 -11.17 13.83 5.48
CA GLN A 161 -11.13 15.30 5.47
C GLN A 161 -11.72 15.82 4.15
N VAL A 162 -12.97 15.43 3.89
CA VAL A 162 -13.68 15.62 2.62
C VAL A 162 -13.77 17.09 2.21
N GLU A 163 -13.91 18.00 3.17
CA GLU A 163 -14.00 19.44 2.96
C GLU A 163 -12.71 20.00 2.33
N ILE A 164 -11.55 19.53 2.79
CA ILE A 164 -10.24 19.93 2.22
C ILE A 164 -10.15 19.42 0.79
N GLY A 165 -10.54 18.17 0.54
CA GLY A 165 -10.54 17.60 -0.80
C GLY A 165 -11.45 18.35 -1.76
N ASN A 166 -12.67 18.71 -1.33
CA ASN A 166 -13.61 19.50 -2.11
C ASN A 166 -13.08 20.92 -2.40
N GLN A 167 -12.44 21.56 -1.42
CA GLN A 167 -11.82 22.88 -1.61
C GLN A 167 -10.72 22.83 -2.67
N ILE A 168 -9.82 21.83 -2.61
CA ILE A 168 -8.78 21.63 -3.63
C ILE A 168 -9.38 21.48 -5.04
N LEU A 169 -10.46 20.70 -5.18
CA LEU A 169 -11.12 20.51 -6.49
C LEU A 169 -11.77 21.79 -7.00
N ASN A 170 -12.44 22.54 -6.13
CA ASN A 170 -13.03 23.84 -6.47
C ASN A 170 -11.97 24.83 -6.98
N ASP A 171 -10.83 24.92 -6.29
CA ASP A 171 -9.75 25.86 -6.61
C ASP A 171 -8.98 25.49 -7.89
N THR A 172 -9.14 24.27 -8.39
CA THR A 172 -8.37 23.72 -9.52
C THR A 172 -9.21 23.43 -10.75
N GLY A 173 -10.45 23.95 -10.80
CA GLY A 173 -11.29 23.95 -11.99
C GLY A 173 -12.14 22.70 -12.18
N PHE A 174 -12.20 21.79 -11.20
CA PHE A 174 -13.15 20.69 -11.23
C PHE A 174 -14.55 21.20 -10.83
N THR A 175 -15.32 21.71 -11.78
CA THR A 175 -16.65 22.30 -11.51
C THR A 175 -17.74 21.25 -11.42
N ILE A 176 -18.72 21.43 -10.54
CA ILE A 176 -19.89 20.56 -10.48
C ILE A 176 -20.82 20.83 -11.66
N ASP A 177 -21.17 19.80 -12.41
CA ASP A 177 -22.23 19.85 -13.42
C ASP A 177 -23.61 19.90 -12.72
N PRO A 178 -24.42 20.94 -12.93
CA PRO A 178 -25.72 21.07 -12.27
C PRO A 178 -26.73 20.01 -12.70
N ALA A 179 -26.55 19.34 -13.85
CA ALA A 179 -27.48 18.31 -14.31
C ALA A 179 -27.25 16.96 -13.60
N SER A 180 -25.99 16.53 -13.48
CA SER A 180 -25.64 15.24 -12.86
C SER A 180 -25.30 15.33 -11.37
N GLY A 181 -24.88 16.51 -10.88
CA GLY A 181 -24.33 16.68 -9.53
C GLY A 181 -22.88 16.18 -9.38
N TYR A 182 -22.25 15.72 -10.46
CA TYR A 182 -20.86 15.27 -10.49
C TYR A 182 -19.92 16.31 -11.09
N ARG A 183 -18.64 16.24 -10.72
CA ARG A 183 -17.61 17.15 -11.21
C ARG A 183 -17.22 16.84 -12.66
N LEU A 184 -17.06 17.91 -13.42
CA LEU A 184 -16.35 17.94 -14.69
C LEU A 184 -14.85 18.05 -14.42
N ALA A 185 -14.05 17.56 -15.34
CA ALA A 185 -12.61 17.80 -15.33
C ALA A 185 -12.30 19.28 -15.64
N PRO A 186 -11.08 19.78 -15.37
CA PRO A 186 -10.71 21.19 -15.60
C PRO A 186 -10.95 21.76 -17.01
N ASN A 187 -10.98 20.90 -18.03
CA ASN A 187 -11.29 21.24 -19.42
C ASN A 187 -12.80 21.18 -19.75
N GLY A 188 -13.67 20.94 -18.76
CA GLY A 188 -15.11 20.81 -18.91
C GLY A 188 -15.60 19.42 -19.35
N SER A 189 -14.73 18.42 -19.53
CA SER A 189 -15.16 17.08 -19.93
C SER A 189 -15.75 16.30 -18.76
N LEU A 190 -16.81 15.54 -19.04
CA LEU A 190 -17.32 14.51 -18.12
C LEU A 190 -16.27 13.40 -17.93
N PHE A 191 -16.24 12.82 -16.74
CA PHE A 191 -15.44 11.62 -16.46
C PHE A 191 -16.09 10.79 -15.36
N SER A 192 -15.74 9.51 -15.33
CA SER A 192 -16.09 8.56 -14.27
C SER A 192 -14.85 7.79 -13.87
N VAL A 193 -14.83 7.26 -12.66
CA VAL A 193 -13.69 6.53 -12.10
C VAL A 193 -14.12 5.11 -11.74
N VAL A 194 -13.47 4.12 -12.31
CA VAL A 194 -13.64 2.72 -11.90
C VAL A 194 -12.53 2.33 -10.92
N VAL A 195 -12.90 1.89 -9.72
CA VAL A 195 -11.97 1.32 -8.75
C VAL A 195 -12.03 -0.21 -8.86
N GLU A 196 -11.04 -0.80 -9.50
CA GLU A 196 -11.00 -2.24 -9.75
C GLU A 196 -10.37 -3.01 -8.59
N PHE A 197 -10.82 -4.25 -8.37
CA PHE A 197 -10.21 -5.15 -7.39
C PHE A 197 -10.30 -6.61 -7.84
N PRO A 198 -9.42 -7.50 -7.36
CA PRO A 198 -9.48 -8.90 -7.71
C PRO A 198 -10.74 -9.56 -7.12
N SER A 199 -11.52 -10.24 -7.97
CA SER A 199 -12.73 -10.97 -7.55
C SER A 199 -12.46 -12.09 -6.54
N SER A 200 -11.20 -12.52 -6.39
CA SER A 200 -10.76 -13.44 -5.33
C SER A 200 -10.68 -12.80 -3.95
N SER A 201 -10.91 -11.49 -3.82
CA SER A 201 -10.86 -10.75 -2.54
C SER A 201 -12.04 -9.78 -2.41
N MET A 202 -13.26 -10.32 -2.52
CA MET A 202 -14.50 -9.52 -2.45
C MET A 202 -14.66 -8.78 -1.11
N GLU A 203 -14.35 -9.44 0.01
CA GLU A 203 -14.58 -8.86 1.34
C GLU A 203 -13.53 -7.80 1.67
N ILE A 204 -12.25 -8.13 1.52
CA ILE A 204 -11.15 -7.24 1.90
C ILE A 204 -10.87 -6.20 0.80
N ALA A 205 -10.48 -6.63 -0.40
CA ALA A 205 -10.15 -5.68 -1.46
C ALA A 205 -11.41 -4.94 -1.96
N GLY A 206 -12.53 -5.65 -2.13
CA GLY A 206 -13.80 -5.03 -2.49
C GLY A 206 -14.30 -4.05 -1.43
N GLY A 207 -14.19 -4.38 -0.14
CA GLY A 207 -14.51 -3.46 0.96
C GLY A 207 -13.64 -2.20 0.97
N CYS A 208 -12.33 -2.33 0.79
CA CYS A 208 -11.42 -1.19 0.65
C CYS A 208 -11.76 -0.31 -0.57
N CYS A 209 -12.08 -0.94 -1.71
CA CYS A 209 -12.45 -0.21 -2.93
C CYS A 209 -13.82 0.47 -2.80
N GLN A 210 -14.74 -0.08 -2.03
CA GLN A 210 -16.01 0.58 -1.73
C GLN A 210 -15.77 1.85 -0.90
N ILE A 211 -14.91 1.82 0.12
CA ILE A 211 -14.53 3.03 0.88
C ILE A 211 -13.87 4.06 -0.05
N ALA A 212 -13.10 3.63 -1.05
CA ALA A 212 -12.53 4.53 -2.05
C ALA A 212 -13.61 5.18 -2.93
N VAL A 213 -14.62 4.41 -3.35
CA VAL A 213 -15.77 4.94 -4.10
C VAL A 213 -16.57 5.91 -3.24
N ASP A 214 -16.83 5.59 -1.97
CA ASP A 214 -17.51 6.51 -1.04
C ASP A 214 -16.75 7.84 -0.94
N ALA A 215 -15.42 7.80 -0.83
CA ALA A 215 -14.57 8.99 -0.80
C ALA A 215 -14.66 9.81 -2.09
N LEU A 216 -14.65 9.16 -3.25
CA LEU A 216 -14.82 9.81 -4.55
C LEU A 216 -16.21 10.44 -4.69
N GLN A 217 -17.26 9.74 -4.26
CA GLN A 217 -18.64 10.25 -4.30
C GLN A 217 -18.84 11.44 -3.34
N ALA A 218 -18.21 11.41 -2.16
CA ALA A 218 -18.19 12.55 -1.23
C ALA A 218 -17.46 13.79 -1.79
N LEU A 219 -16.57 13.59 -2.76
CA LEU A 219 -15.94 14.63 -3.56
C LEU A 219 -16.75 15.01 -4.81
N HIS A 220 -17.97 14.52 -4.96
CA HIS A 220 -18.80 14.68 -6.16
C HIS A 220 -18.16 14.10 -7.43
N ILE A 221 -17.39 13.02 -7.34
CA ILE A 221 -16.85 12.30 -8.50
C ILE A 221 -17.72 11.07 -8.77
N ASN A 222 -18.14 10.89 -10.02
CA ASN A 222 -18.87 9.69 -10.41
C ASN A 222 -17.93 8.47 -10.38
N ALA A 223 -18.18 7.53 -9.48
CA ALA A 223 -17.32 6.37 -9.28
C ALA A 223 -18.08 5.10 -8.93
N GLU A 224 -17.52 3.97 -9.36
CA GLU A 224 -18.04 2.63 -9.07
C GLU A 224 -16.90 1.63 -8.85
N THR A 225 -17.20 0.52 -8.19
CA THR A 225 -16.25 -0.58 -8.03
C THR A 225 -16.42 -1.60 -9.14
N ARG A 226 -15.32 -2.28 -9.52
CA ARG A 226 -15.36 -3.37 -10.51
C ARG A 226 -14.51 -4.56 -10.08
N ALA A 227 -15.15 -5.68 -9.82
CA ALA A 227 -14.44 -6.94 -9.63
C ALA A 227 -13.86 -7.45 -10.96
N GLY A 228 -12.60 -7.89 -10.96
CA GLY A 228 -11.92 -8.42 -12.15
C GLY A 228 -11.00 -9.60 -11.83
N GLY A 229 -10.53 -10.29 -12.87
CA GLY A 229 -9.55 -11.36 -12.72
C GLY A 229 -8.18 -10.81 -12.30
N LEU A 230 -7.56 -11.39 -11.26
CA LEU A 230 -6.26 -10.93 -10.75
C LEU A 230 -5.19 -10.85 -11.84
N GLN A 231 -5.10 -11.87 -12.71
CA GLN A 231 -4.12 -11.91 -13.79
C GLN A 231 -4.31 -10.79 -14.80
N GLU A 232 -5.55 -10.42 -15.11
CA GLU A 232 -5.86 -9.34 -16.04
C GLU A 232 -5.50 -7.98 -15.45
N ILE A 233 -5.83 -7.77 -14.17
CA ILE A 233 -5.47 -6.57 -13.42
C ILE A 233 -3.95 -6.40 -13.38
N VAL A 234 -3.22 -7.44 -12.99
CA VAL A 234 -1.75 -7.42 -12.94
C VAL A 234 -1.13 -7.16 -14.31
N SER A 235 -1.71 -7.75 -15.36
CA SER A 235 -1.27 -7.50 -16.74
C SER A 235 -1.44 -6.02 -17.11
N ARG A 236 -2.61 -5.42 -16.84
CA ARG A 236 -2.84 -3.98 -17.08
C ARG A 236 -1.87 -3.09 -16.30
N LEU A 237 -1.60 -3.40 -15.04
CA LEU A 237 -0.63 -2.63 -14.24
C LEU A 237 0.78 -2.74 -14.81
N THR A 238 1.22 -3.95 -15.19
CA THR A 238 2.58 -4.23 -15.67
C THR A 238 2.86 -3.59 -17.03
N TYR A 239 1.88 -3.61 -17.93
CA TYR A 239 2.04 -3.12 -19.30
C TYR A 239 1.43 -1.73 -19.53
N HIS A 240 1.14 -0.98 -18.46
CA HIS A 240 0.53 0.35 -18.53
C HIS A 240 -0.76 0.39 -19.38
N GLY A 241 -1.63 -0.62 -19.20
CA GLY A 241 -2.92 -0.74 -19.85
C GLY A 241 -3.94 0.31 -19.39
N ASP A 242 -5.17 0.21 -19.91
CA ASP A 242 -6.26 1.12 -19.54
C ASP A 242 -6.92 0.68 -18.22
N TYR A 243 -6.73 1.49 -17.19
CA TYR A 243 -7.40 1.42 -15.89
C TYR A 243 -7.48 2.83 -15.30
N ASP A 244 -8.41 3.03 -14.36
CA ASP A 244 -8.51 4.27 -13.60
C ASP A 244 -7.78 4.12 -12.26
N MET A 245 -8.34 3.26 -11.39
CA MET A 245 -7.79 2.95 -10.06
C MET A 245 -7.87 1.44 -9.79
N VAL A 246 -6.87 0.90 -9.09
CA VAL A 246 -6.75 -0.55 -8.73
C VAL A 246 -6.17 -0.72 -7.34
#